data_AF-A0AAU0MID4-F1
#
_entry.id   AF-A0AAU0MID4-F1
#
_cell.length_a   1.000
_cell.length_b   1.000
_cell.length_c   1.000
_cell.angle_alpha   90.00
_cell.angle_beta   90.00
_cell.angle_gamma   90.00
#
_symmetry.space_group_name_H-M   'P 1'
#
loop_
_entity.id
_entity.type
_entity.pdbx_description
1 polymer ?
#
loop_
_entity_poly.entity_id
_entity_poly.type
_entity_poly.pdbx_seq_one_letter_code
_entity_poly.pdbx_strand_id
1 'polypeptide(L)'
;MRASIRNYIQAARRRREETDEGGFSLIELIVVVVILGVLAAVAIPIFANIQKTADENALKTVAANAATQVASGVAQGKAVGDVTLTNLGDGGKITFTVGGAELDKICVTAAKTGVTSQKAGPGC
;
A
#
# COMPACT_ATOMS: atom_id res chain seq x y z
N MET A 1 14.06 -31.96 -68.03
CA MET A 1 14.01 -30.62 -67.39
C MET A 1 12.93 -30.44 -66.30
N ARG A 2 11.82 -31.21 -66.30
CA ARG A 2 10.73 -31.05 -65.31
C ARG A 2 11.00 -31.59 -63.89
N ALA A 3 12.05 -32.39 -63.71
CA ALA A 3 12.36 -33.03 -62.42
C ALA A 3 12.93 -32.05 -61.38
N SER A 4 13.77 -31.08 -61.76
CA SER A 4 14.33 -30.12 -60.78
C SER A 4 13.30 -29.08 -60.30
N ILE A 5 12.31 -28.77 -61.13
CA ILE A 5 11.24 -27.82 -60.78
C ILE A 5 10.39 -28.36 -59.61
N ARG A 6 10.07 -29.66 -59.61
CA ARG A 6 9.30 -30.27 -58.51
C ARG A 6 10.07 -30.26 -57.18
N ASN A 7 11.37 -30.53 -57.20
CA ASN A 7 12.20 -30.50 -55.99
C ASN A 7 12.38 -29.06 -55.45
N TYR A 8 12.51 -28.05 -56.32
CA TYR A 8 12.62 -26.66 -55.89
C TYR A 8 11.32 -26.15 -55.25
N ILE A 9 10.16 -26.49 -55.82
CA ILE A 9 8.86 -26.09 -55.29
C ILE A 9 8.56 -26.81 -53.95
N GLN A 10 8.98 -28.07 -53.81
CA GLN A 10 8.86 -28.82 -52.54
C GLN A 10 9.75 -28.23 -51.44
N ALA A 11 10.98 -27.82 -51.76
CA ALA A 11 11.87 -27.15 -50.80
C ALA A 11 11.37 -25.76 -50.39
N ALA A 12 10.68 -25.03 -51.30
CA ALA A 12 10.08 -23.74 -51.00
C ALA A 12 8.82 -23.83 -50.11
N ARG A 13 8.01 -24.89 -50.28
CA ARG A 13 6.84 -25.14 -49.41
C ARG A 13 7.24 -25.51 -47.99
N ARG A 14 8.26 -26.35 -47.83
CA ARG A 14 8.73 -26.82 -46.50
C ARG A 14 9.24 -25.67 -45.61
N ARG A 15 9.82 -24.61 -46.19
CA ARG A 15 10.24 -23.41 -45.46
C ARG A 15 9.09 -22.51 -45.00
N ARG A 16 7.94 -22.53 -45.69
CA ARG A 16 6.74 -21.80 -45.25
C ARG A 16 6.02 -22.50 -44.09
N GLU A 17 6.15 -23.82 -43.99
CA GLU A 17 5.66 -24.59 -42.84
C GLU A 17 6.58 -24.44 -41.61
N GLU A 18 7.90 -24.26 -41.81
CA GLU A 18 8.86 -23.97 -40.73
C GLU A 18 8.80 -22.52 -40.21
N THR A 19 8.14 -21.60 -40.93
CA THR A 19 7.99 -20.18 -40.52
C THR A 19 6.57 -19.82 -40.10
N ASP A 20 5.75 -20.83 -39.79
CA ASP A 20 4.52 -20.63 -39.02
C ASP A 20 4.90 -20.49 -37.53
N GLU A 21 5.79 -19.54 -37.22
CA GLU A 21 5.94 -19.02 -35.88
C GLU A 21 4.61 -18.37 -35.51
N GLY A 22 3.73 -19.17 -34.91
CA GLY A 22 2.41 -18.77 -34.45
C GLY A 22 2.47 -17.46 -33.68
N GLY A 23 1.97 -16.40 -34.32
CA GLY A 23 1.81 -15.10 -33.68
C GLY A 23 0.86 -15.21 -32.49
N PHE A 24 1.04 -14.32 -31.51
CA PHE A 24 0.18 -14.21 -30.33
C PHE A 24 -1.28 -14.05 -30.75
N SER A 25 -2.13 -14.99 -30.37
CA SER A 25 -3.54 -14.96 -30.73
C SER A 25 -4.26 -13.89 -29.91
N LEU A 26 -5.21 -13.17 -30.53
CA LEU A 26 -6.07 -12.22 -29.80
C LEU A 26 -6.79 -12.90 -28.62
N ILE A 27 -7.11 -14.19 -28.75
CA ILE A 27 -7.75 -14.95 -27.66
C ILE A 27 -6.81 -15.18 -26.48
N GLU A 28 -5.50 -15.33 -26.72
CA GLU A 28 -4.51 -15.47 -25.65
C GLU A 28 -4.40 -14.17 -24.86
N LEU A 29 -4.40 -13.03 -25.54
CA LEU A 29 -4.40 -11.72 -24.86
C LEU A 29 -5.68 -11.50 -24.04
N ILE A 30 -6.83 -11.88 -24.60
CA ILE A 30 -8.13 -11.74 -23.94
C ILE A 30 -8.21 -12.60 -22.66
N VAL A 31 -7.77 -13.86 -22.72
CA VAL A 31 -7.74 -14.73 -21.53
C VAL A 31 -6.86 -14.14 -20.43
N VAL A 32 -5.70 -13.58 -20.79
CA VAL A 32 -4.78 -13.00 -19.80
C VAL A 32 -5.40 -11.79 -19.11
N VAL A 33 -6.00 -10.85 -19.83
CA VAL A 33 -6.63 -9.67 -19.20
C VAL A 33 -7.87 -10.05 -18.38
N VAL A 34 -8.58 -11.12 -18.75
CA VAL A 34 -9.67 -11.67 -17.94
C VAL A 34 -9.14 -12.20 -16.61
N ILE A 35 -8.07 -12.99 -16.63
CA ILE A 35 -7.46 -13.52 -15.40
C ILE A 35 -6.90 -12.38 -14.54
N LEU A 36 -6.18 -11.41 -15.14
CA LEU A 36 -5.69 -10.23 -14.43
C LEU A 36 -6.84 -9.40 -13.84
N GLY A 37 -7.98 -9.30 -14.53
CA GLY A 37 -9.17 -8.64 -14.03
C GLY A 37 -9.73 -9.30 -12.76
N VAL A 38 -9.82 -10.63 -12.75
CA VAL A 38 -10.27 -11.39 -11.57
C VAL A 38 -9.29 -11.24 -10.40
N LEU A 39 -7.98 -11.33 -10.67
CA LEU A 39 -6.95 -11.13 -9.64
C LEU A 39 -6.98 -9.73 -9.06
N ALA A 40 -7.13 -8.70 -9.89
CA ALA A 40 -7.21 -7.31 -9.45
C ALA A 40 -8.45 -7.06 -8.57
N ALA A 41 -9.61 -7.64 -8.93
CA ALA A 41 -10.84 -7.50 -8.15
C ALA A 41 -10.70 -7.99 -6.70
N VAL A 42 -9.93 -9.06 -6.47
CA VAL A 42 -9.66 -9.59 -5.13
C VAL A 42 -8.48 -8.90 -4.45
N ALA A 43 -7.43 -8.56 -5.20
CA ALA A 43 -6.20 -7.99 -4.65
C ALA A 43 -6.39 -6.56 -4.13
N ILE A 44 -7.16 -5.71 -4.83
CA ILE A 44 -7.38 -4.31 -4.44
C ILE A 44 -7.94 -4.15 -3.02
N PRO A 45 -9.05 -4.81 -2.62
CA PRO A 45 -9.60 -4.64 -1.27
C PRO A 45 -8.67 -5.20 -0.18
N ILE A 46 -7.98 -6.32 -0.44
CA ILE A 46 -7.02 -6.90 0.50
C ILE A 46 -5.86 -5.95 0.75
N PHE A 47 -5.28 -5.42 -0.33
CA PHE A 47 -4.15 -4.49 -0.23
C PHE A 47 -4.53 -3.18 0.47
N ALA A 48 -5.73 -2.66 0.23
CA ALA A 48 -6.25 -1.50 0.95
C ALA A 48 -6.39 -1.75 2.46
N ASN A 49 -6.88 -2.94 2.86
CA ASN A 49 -7.02 -3.29 4.27
C ASN A 49 -5.68 -3.48 4.98
N ILE A 50 -4.69 -4.08 4.29
CA ILE A 50 -3.32 -4.23 4.81
C ILE A 50 -2.70 -2.86 5.06
N GLN A 51 -2.82 -1.92 4.11
CA GLN A 51 -2.34 -0.56 4.28
C GLN A 51 -3.00 0.15 5.46
N LYS A 52 -4.33 0.03 5.60
CA LYS A 52 -5.06 0.61 6.74
C LYS A 52 -4.55 0.04 8.08
N THR A 53 -4.38 -1.28 8.16
CA THR A 53 -3.89 -1.94 9.39
C THR A 53 -2.45 -1.53 9.70
N ALA A 54 -1.60 -1.41 8.69
CA ALA A 54 -0.22 -0.92 8.84
C ALA A 54 -0.20 0.52 9.37
N ASP A 55 -1.06 1.39 8.83
CA ASP A 55 -1.22 2.77 9.31
C ASP A 55 -1.72 2.83 10.76
N GLU A 56 -2.70 1.99 11.14
CA GLU A 56 -3.20 1.93 12.53
C GLU A 56 -2.09 1.51 13.50
N ASN A 57 -1.29 0.51 13.15
CA ASN A 57 -0.16 0.05 13.96
C ASN A 57 0.95 1.11 14.06
N ALA A 58 1.24 1.80 12.96
CA ALA A 58 2.19 2.90 12.95
C ALA A 58 1.69 4.05 13.84
N LEU A 59 0.43 4.47 13.70
CA LEU A 59 -0.19 5.51 14.53
C LEU A 59 -0.19 5.15 16.00
N LYS A 60 -0.45 3.89 16.35
CA LYS A 60 -0.41 3.43 17.74
C LYS A 60 0.98 3.57 18.33
N THR A 61 2.01 3.20 17.58
CA THR A 61 3.41 3.33 17.99
C THR A 61 3.80 4.80 18.15
N VAL A 62 3.42 5.65 17.19
CA VAL A 62 3.70 7.08 17.25
C VAL A 62 2.96 7.75 18.42
N ALA A 63 1.70 7.39 18.67
CA ALA A 63 0.93 7.87 19.82
C ALA A 63 1.62 7.48 21.15
N ALA A 64 2.08 6.24 21.30
CA ALA A 64 2.76 5.77 22.50
C ALA A 64 4.10 6.50 22.74
N ASN A 65 4.89 6.70 21.68
CA ASN A 65 6.13 7.46 21.75
C ASN A 65 5.87 8.93 22.11
N ALA A 66 4.83 9.54 21.53
CA ALA A 66 4.42 10.90 21.85
C ALA A 66 3.94 11.01 23.30
N ALA A 67 3.13 10.07 23.79
CA ALA A 67 2.69 10.03 25.19
C ALA A 67 3.86 9.93 26.17
N THR A 68 4.87 9.13 25.85
CA THR A 68 6.09 9.01 26.65
C THR A 68 6.89 10.31 26.67
N GLN A 69 7.03 10.97 25.53
CA GLN A 69 7.71 12.28 25.45
C GLN A 69 6.96 13.37 26.21
N VAL A 70 5.63 13.41 26.10
CA VAL A 70 4.78 14.33 26.86
C VAL A 70 4.92 14.08 28.35
N ALA A 71 4.83 12.82 28.80
CA ALA A 71 4.99 12.46 30.21
C ALA A 71 6.38 12.84 30.75
N SER A 72 7.44 12.63 29.97
CA SER A 72 8.79 13.09 30.33
C SER A 72 8.86 14.63 30.45
N GLY A 73 8.20 15.36 29.56
CA GLY A 73 8.09 16.82 29.62
C GLY A 73 7.38 17.30 30.88
N VAL A 74 6.23 16.71 31.21
CA VAL A 74 5.47 17.03 32.44
C VAL A 74 6.30 16.71 33.68
N ALA A 75 7.00 15.57 33.72
CA ALA A 75 7.87 15.21 34.83
C ALA A 75 9.04 16.19 35.03
N GLN A 76 9.48 16.86 33.96
CA GLN A 76 10.48 17.94 34.01
C GLN A 76 9.89 19.32 34.36
N GLY A 77 8.60 19.40 34.70
CA GLY A 77 7.92 20.65 35.03
C GLY A 77 7.55 21.50 33.82
N LYS A 78 7.60 20.96 32.60
CA LYS A 78 7.12 21.67 31.40
C LYS A 78 5.60 21.65 31.38
N ALA A 79 5.00 22.82 31.17
CA ALA A 79 3.57 22.92 30.97
C ALA A 79 3.18 22.21 29.66
N VAL A 80 2.19 21.34 29.74
CA VAL A 80 1.56 20.70 28.59
C VAL A 80 0.17 21.29 28.44
N GLY A 81 -0.02 22.03 27.36
CA GLY A 81 -1.35 22.46 26.89
C GLY A 81 -1.83 21.57 25.76
N ASP A 82 -3.06 21.81 25.28
CA ASP A 82 -3.61 21.13 24.11
C ASP A 82 -2.78 21.48 22.86
N VAL A 83 -1.75 20.69 22.57
CA VAL A 83 -0.92 20.87 21.39
C VAL A 83 -1.55 20.10 20.24
N THR A 84 -1.99 20.83 19.22
CA THR A 84 -2.39 20.25 17.94
C THR A 84 -1.27 20.40 16.93
N LEU A 85 -0.46 19.35 16.75
CA LEU A 85 0.52 19.30 15.67
C LEU A 85 -0.19 18.76 14.43
N THR A 86 -0.36 19.63 13.43
CA THR A 86 -0.80 19.22 12.10
C THR A 86 0.42 19.11 11.18
N ASN A 87 0.53 17.99 10.47
CA ASN A 87 1.42 17.81 9.31
C ASN A 87 2.89 17.45 9.63
N LEU A 88 3.13 16.20 10.08
CA LEU A 88 4.49 15.65 10.28
C LEU A 88 5.17 15.13 8.99
N GLY A 89 4.98 15.79 7.85
CA GLY A 89 5.75 15.53 6.63
C GLY A 89 5.45 14.24 5.86
N ASP A 90 4.58 13.37 6.36
CA ASP A 90 4.00 12.30 5.58
C ASP A 90 2.77 12.86 4.84
N GLY A 91 2.59 12.58 3.54
CA GLY A 91 1.57 13.24 2.69
C GLY A 91 0.11 13.12 3.16
N GLY A 92 -0.16 12.43 4.27
CA GLY A 92 -1.41 12.47 5.04
C GLY A 92 -1.25 13.29 6.32
N LYS A 93 -2.15 14.26 6.53
CA LYS A 93 -2.19 15.09 7.74
C LYS A 93 -2.36 14.21 8.98
N ILE A 94 -1.26 13.93 9.69
CA ILE A 94 -1.32 13.37 11.04
C ILE A 94 -1.58 14.51 12.01
N THR A 95 -2.60 14.35 12.84
CA THR A 95 -3.00 15.29 13.88
C THR A 95 -2.76 14.66 15.24
N PHE A 96 -2.02 15.35 16.10
CA PHE A 96 -1.86 14.97 17.51
C PHE A 96 -2.73 15.84 18.37
N THR A 97 -3.33 15.29 19.41
CA THR A 97 -4.01 16.07 20.44
C THR A 97 -3.63 15.48 21.77
N VAL A 98 -3.02 16.30 22.62
CA VAL A 98 -2.67 15.91 23.98
C VAL A 98 -3.73 16.48 24.90
N GLY A 99 -4.41 15.63 25.67
CA GLY A 99 -5.30 16.01 26.74
C GLY A 99 -4.72 15.66 28.10
N GLY A 100 -5.01 16.48 29.11
CA GLY A 100 -4.54 16.30 30.49
C GLY A 100 -3.15 16.92 30.74
N ALA A 101 -3.06 17.70 31.82
CA ALA A 101 -1.84 18.41 32.21
C ALA A 101 -1.04 17.70 33.31
N GLU A 102 -1.60 16.64 33.90
CA GLU A 102 -1.03 15.87 35.01
C GLU A 102 -0.59 14.47 34.52
N LEU A 103 0.44 13.89 35.13
CA LEU A 103 1.08 12.65 34.68
C LEU A 103 0.10 11.47 34.54
N ASP A 104 -0.89 11.38 35.41
CA ASP A 104 -1.93 10.34 35.43
C ASP A 104 -3.05 10.58 34.40
N LYS A 105 -3.21 11.83 33.93
CA LYS A 105 -4.28 12.24 33.01
C LYS A 105 -3.81 12.47 31.58
N ILE A 106 -2.51 12.31 31.29
CA ILE A 106 -1.99 12.44 29.94
C ILE A 106 -2.67 11.43 29.03
N CYS A 107 -3.32 11.94 27.99
CA CYS A 107 -3.81 11.16 26.87
C CYS A 107 -3.42 11.82 25.54
N VAL A 108 -2.63 11.12 24.74
CA VAL A 108 -2.28 11.54 23.38
C VAL A 108 -3.17 10.81 22.39
N THR A 109 -3.88 11.56 21.56
CA THR A 109 -4.65 11.05 20.43
C THR A 109 -3.89 11.36 19.15
N ALA A 110 -3.55 10.35 18.35
CA ALA A 110 -2.99 10.48 17.02
C ALA A 110 -4.05 10.09 15.97
N ALA A 111 -4.29 10.95 15.00
CA ALA A 111 -5.28 10.73 13.94
C ALA A 111 -4.67 10.96 12.56
N LYS A 112 -5.01 10.10 11.59
CA LYS A 112 -4.69 10.24 10.16
C LYS A 112 -5.99 10.10 9.38
N THR A 113 -6.20 10.92 8.36
CA THR A 113 -7.42 10.85 7.53
C THR A 113 -7.59 9.44 6.94
N GLY A 114 -8.78 8.86 7.10
CA GLY A 114 -9.09 7.52 6.59
C GLY A 114 -8.65 6.35 7.49
N VAL A 115 -8.05 6.64 8.65
CA VAL A 115 -7.54 5.66 9.60
C VAL A 115 -8.13 5.92 10.99
N THR A 116 -8.41 4.86 11.74
CA THR A 116 -8.97 4.98 13.10
C THR A 116 -7.96 5.67 14.02
N SER A 117 -8.40 6.73 14.73
CA SER A 117 -7.54 7.45 15.67
C SER A 117 -7.04 6.53 16.79
N GLN A 118 -5.75 6.63 17.11
CA GLN A 118 -5.12 5.84 18.17
C GLN A 118 -4.86 6.72 19.38
N LYS A 119 -5.11 6.18 20.57
CA LYS A 119 -4.88 6.87 21.85
C LYS A 119 -3.77 6.17 22.62
N ALA A 120 -2.96 6.94 23.34
CA ALA A 120 -1.92 6.41 24.22
C ALA A 120 -1.62 7.37 25.37
N GLY A 121 -1.34 6.81 26.54
CA GLY A 121 -1.07 7.53 27.77
C GLY A 121 -1.84 6.92 28.93
N PRO A 122 -1.50 7.23 30.19
CA PRO A 122 -2.17 6.68 31.37
C PRO A 122 -3.59 7.22 31.60
N GLY A 123 -3.93 8.37 31.01
CA GLY A 123 -5.27 8.99 31.08
C GLY A 123 -6.24 8.52 30.01
N CYS A 124 -5.83 7.53 29.19
CA CYS A 124 -6.65 6.78 28.26
C CYS A 124 -6.22 5.30 28.24
#